data_AF-A0ABD3CMY6-F1
#
_entry.id   AF-A0ABD3CMY6-F1
#
_cell.length_a   1.000
_cell.length_b   1.000
_cell.length_c   1.000
_cell.angle_alpha   90.00
_cell.angle_beta   90.00
_cell.angle_gamma   90.00
#
_symmetry.space_group_name_H-M   'P 1'
#
loop_
_entity.id
_entity.type
_entity.pdbx_description
1 polymer ?
#
loop_
_entity_poly.entity_id
_entity_poly.type
_entity_poly.pdbx_seq_one_letter_code
_entity_poly.pdbx_strand_id
1 'polypeptide(L)'
;MIWEPDVVIWGALLSVCKECGNIEFEVAERVIKDIRDLDPENHGVYVVLSIMYAEAERWEDELKRKERDVQIQIEVLTEPTVNHSKATYNRRYFMKLHTILISCIFLATVFADILQNPDFGLPPSNWNTSFPFFTLDANSSTIPGWSFEGTVQYVTAGANLSLPQNGRAILLGPDGKINQTFTANGEQTQYLLTFVLSRNCSTHNASLLVSAPDSSAEFSLTGKYGRELWEVYGHWVGSWGGGESINLVIESQAVDVDENSTCWPVVGALDLVTVGSVKQESDNLLLNGGFESGPAFPEFSNNGLLLNSEPSLTESALQQWTVTGTVKYINSKNHFIPEGKAAIEIVSGISSGIQTAKQLNQGSTYNLDFLLGDANDSCVGDFTVGVAAGSSVENFTIRSNGSGSAQKHSLPFNGAGTGPTTISFQSYTTGQREDGVFCGPVIDGVILRASGVRKLNVSVGLLMSLIFVALVKI
;
A
#
# COMPACT_ATOMS: atom_id res chain seq x y z
N MET A 1 -15.99 52.03 4.66
CA MET A 1 -14.99 51.58 3.67
C MET A 1 -15.34 50.14 3.37
N ILE A 2 -15.86 49.87 2.17
CA ILE A 2 -16.20 48.50 1.75
C ILE A 2 -14.89 47.92 1.20
N TRP A 3 -14.36 46.90 1.87
CA TRP A 3 -13.19 46.16 1.40
C TRP A 3 -13.67 45.02 0.50
N GLU A 4 -13.07 44.89 -0.68
CA GLU A 4 -13.29 43.72 -1.54
C GLU A 4 -12.47 42.55 -0.99
N PRO A 5 -13.00 41.30 -1.04
CA PRO A 5 -12.29 40.15 -0.50
C PRO A 5 -11.09 39.81 -1.39
N ASP A 6 -9.94 39.54 -0.75
CA ASP A 6 -8.72 39.12 -1.43
C ASP A 6 -8.65 37.59 -1.58
N VAL A 7 -7.60 37.11 -2.24
CA VAL A 7 -7.35 35.68 -2.51
C VAL A 7 -7.32 34.85 -1.21
N VAL A 8 -6.89 35.44 -0.09
CA VAL A 8 -6.82 34.76 1.20
C VAL A 8 -8.23 34.53 1.77
N ILE A 9 -9.09 35.55 1.70
CA ILE A 9 -10.48 35.44 2.16
C ILE A 9 -11.26 34.45 1.30
N TRP A 10 -11.10 34.52 -0.03
CA TRP A 10 -11.74 33.57 -0.94
C TRP A 10 -11.19 32.14 -0.77
N GLY A 11 -9.89 31.99 -0.56
CA GLY A 11 -9.27 30.69 -0.29
C GLY A 11 -9.78 30.04 1.00
N ALA A 12 -10.01 30.84 2.06
CA ALA A 12 -10.61 30.36 3.30
C ALA A 12 -12.04 29.85 3.07
N LEU A 13 -12.85 30.59 2.30
CA LEU A 13 -14.22 30.15 1.96
C LEU A 13 -14.21 28.87 1.11
N LEU A 14 -13.29 28.76 0.14
CA LEU A 14 -13.16 27.56 -0.68
C LEU A 14 -12.80 26.32 0.15
N SER A 15 -11.94 26.47 1.16
CA SER A 15 -11.61 25.39 2.09
C SER A 15 -12.83 24.90 2.87
N VAL A 16 -13.70 25.82 3.29
CA VAL A 16 -14.96 25.47 3.97
C VAL A 16 -15.93 24.77 3.02
N CYS A 17 -16.03 25.24 1.76
CA CYS A 17 -16.86 24.57 0.75
C CYS A 17 -16.42 23.12 0.49
N LYS A 18 -15.10 22.86 0.49
CA LYS A 18 -14.57 21.49 0.37
C LYS A 18 -15.03 20.60 1.53
N GLU A 19 -14.95 21.08 2.76
CA GLU A 19 -15.36 20.31 3.95
C GLU A 19 -16.88 20.07 4.02
N CYS A 20 -17.68 20.91 3.37
CA CYS A 20 -19.14 20.79 3.32
C CYS A 20 -19.65 19.84 2.22
N GLY A 21 -18.77 19.31 1.36
CA GLY A 21 -19.10 18.32 0.33
C GLY A 21 -20.12 18.82 -0.71
N ASN A 22 -21.08 17.95 -1.09
CA ASN A 22 -22.00 18.17 -2.21
C ASN A 22 -22.96 19.38 -2.08
N ILE A 23 -23.11 19.97 -0.90
CA ILE A 23 -24.13 21.01 -0.64
C ILE A 23 -23.72 22.37 -1.22
N GLU A 24 -22.42 22.66 -1.30
CA GLU A 24 -21.88 23.99 -1.62
C GLU A 24 -21.04 24.00 -2.92
N PHE A 25 -21.28 23.03 -3.80
CA PHE A 25 -20.49 22.85 -5.03
C PHE A 25 -20.56 24.07 -5.96
N GLU A 26 -21.76 24.66 -6.12
CA GLU A 26 -21.98 25.86 -6.95
C GLU A 26 -21.28 27.10 -6.36
N VAL A 27 -21.15 27.17 -5.03
CA VAL A 27 -20.44 28.25 -4.34
C VAL A 27 -18.93 28.10 -4.54
N ALA A 28 -18.40 26.88 -4.45
CA ALA A 28 -16.98 26.61 -4.72
C ALA A 28 -16.56 27.02 -6.13
N GLU A 29 -17.37 26.73 -7.16
CA GLU A 29 -17.09 27.15 -8.54
C GLU A 29 -17.05 28.67 -8.68
N ARG A 30 -17.96 29.38 -8.01
CA ARG A 30 -18.01 30.84 -8.04
C ARG A 30 -16.79 31.45 -7.34
N VAL A 31 -16.42 30.93 -6.17
CA VAL A 31 -15.24 31.37 -5.42
C VAL A 31 -13.97 31.17 -6.23
N ILE A 32 -13.84 30.06 -6.94
CA ILE A 32 -12.67 29.80 -7.80
C ILE A 32 -12.59 30.78 -8.97
N LYS A 33 -13.74 31.14 -9.56
CA LYS A 33 -13.79 32.19 -10.59
C LYS A 33 -13.29 33.53 -10.03
N ASP A 34 -13.74 33.91 -8.84
CA ASP A 34 -13.33 35.16 -8.20
C ASP A 34 -11.84 35.14 -7.80
N ILE A 35 -11.30 34.00 -7.36
CA ILE A 35 -9.85 33.83 -7.11
C ILE A 35 -9.05 33.96 -8.41
N ARG A 36 -9.52 33.36 -9.51
CA ARG A 36 -8.84 33.43 -10.81
C ARG A 36 -8.75 34.86 -11.33
N ASP A 37 -9.80 35.64 -11.14
CA ASP A 37 -9.82 37.04 -11.58
C ASP A 37 -8.85 37.91 -10.74
N LEU A 38 -8.53 37.49 -9.51
CA LEU A 38 -7.57 38.15 -8.60
C LEU A 38 -6.12 37.63 -8.75
N ASP A 39 -5.93 36.33 -8.96
CA ASP A 39 -4.63 35.66 -9.07
C ASP A 39 -4.68 34.55 -10.15
N PRO A 40 -4.46 34.91 -11.43
CA PRO A 40 -4.56 33.99 -12.56
C PRO A 40 -3.51 32.85 -12.56
N GLU A 41 -2.41 32.98 -11.81
CA GLU A 41 -1.34 31.97 -11.72
C GLU A 41 -1.55 30.97 -10.58
N ASN A 42 -2.62 31.13 -9.80
CA ASN A 42 -2.94 30.22 -8.71
C ASN A 42 -3.47 28.87 -9.23
N HIS A 43 -2.57 27.96 -9.59
CA HIS A 43 -2.96 26.63 -10.07
C HIS A 43 -3.51 25.73 -8.95
N GLY A 44 -3.28 26.08 -7.68
CA GLY A 44 -3.71 25.32 -6.52
C GLY A 44 -5.24 25.19 -6.39
N VAL A 45 -6.00 26.20 -6.83
CA VAL A 45 -7.47 26.15 -6.77
C VAL A 45 -8.09 25.09 -7.67
N TYR A 46 -7.42 24.73 -8.78
CA TYR A 46 -7.88 23.66 -9.68
C TYR A 46 -7.69 22.28 -9.06
N VAL A 47 -6.61 22.09 -8.29
CA VAL A 47 -6.35 20.86 -7.55
C VAL A 47 -7.45 20.64 -6.50
N VAL A 48 -7.83 21.69 -5.78
CA VAL A 48 -8.91 21.64 -4.78
C VAL A 48 -10.24 21.27 -5.44
N LEU A 49 -10.58 21.89 -6.57
CA LEU A 49 -11.82 21.59 -7.29
C LEU A 49 -11.83 20.17 -7.87
N SER A 50 -10.70 19.68 -8.40
CA SER A 50 -10.61 18.30 -8.89
C SER A 50 -10.80 17.27 -7.77
N ILE A 51 -10.35 17.58 -6.55
CA ILE A 51 -10.58 16.73 -5.38
C ILE A 51 -12.07 16.74 -5.03
N MET A 52 -12.72 17.91 -5.02
CA MET A 52 -14.17 18.00 -4.76
C MET A 52 -15.00 17.22 -5.79
N TYR A 53 -14.66 17.31 -7.08
CA TYR A 53 -15.32 16.53 -8.13
C TYR A 53 -15.09 15.01 -7.98
N ALA A 54 -13.88 14.61 -7.56
CA ALA A 54 -13.53 13.22 -7.31
C ALA A 54 -14.29 12.62 -6.12
N GLU A 55 -14.34 13.36 -5.00
CA GLU A 55 -15.06 12.96 -3.77
C GLU A 55 -16.59 12.90 -3.98
N ALA A 56 -17.12 13.68 -4.92
CA ALA A 56 -18.55 13.69 -5.27
C ALA A 56 -18.97 12.61 -6.28
N GLU A 57 -18.04 11.81 -6.82
CA GLU A 57 -18.24 10.87 -7.94
C GLU A 57 -18.80 11.52 -9.23
N ARG A 58 -18.64 12.84 -9.39
CA ARG A 58 -19.19 13.65 -10.51
C ARG A 58 -18.21 13.80 -11.67
N TRP A 59 -17.61 12.70 -12.11
CA TRP A 59 -16.56 12.68 -13.14
C TRP A 59 -17.01 13.20 -14.51
N GLU A 60 -18.27 12.98 -14.89
CA GLU A 60 -18.83 13.49 -16.15
C GLU A 60 -18.98 15.02 -16.18
N ASP A 61 -19.19 15.64 -15.01
CA ASP A 61 -19.33 17.10 -14.91
C ASP A 61 -17.96 17.80 -14.97
N GLU A 62 -16.92 17.19 -14.41
CA GLU A 62 -15.53 17.65 -14.55
C GLU A 62 -15.03 17.52 -16.01
N LEU A 63 -15.45 16.48 -16.74
CA LEU A 63 -15.15 16.34 -18.17
C LEU A 63 -15.84 17.44 -19.00
N LYS A 64 -17.13 17.68 -18.80
CA LYS A 64 -17.86 18.78 -19.46
C LYS A 64 -17.29 20.15 -19.09
N ARG A 65 -16.78 20.32 -17.86
CA ARG A 65 -16.11 21.54 -17.43
C ARG A 65 -14.77 21.72 -18.15
N LYS A 66 -13.92 20.69 -18.23
CA LYS A 66 -12.67 20.75 -19.00
C LYS A 66 -12.92 21.07 -20.48
N GLU A 67 -13.99 20.53 -21.05
CA GLU A 67 -14.44 20.90 -22.40
C GLU A 67 -14.85 22.38 -22.51
N ARG A 68 -15.60 22.92 -21.53
CA ARG A 68 -15.96 24.35 -21.47
C ARG A 68 -14.76 25.27 -21.27
N ASP A 69 -13.81 24.90 -20.42
CA ASP A 69 -12.61 25.71 -20.16
C ASP A 69 -11.70 25.76 -21.41
N VAL A 70 -11.59 24.67 -22.17
CA VAL A 70 -10.94 24.65 -23.49
C VAL A 70 -11.69 25.51 -24.50
N GLN A 71 -13.03 25.51 -24.49
CA GLN A 71 -13.86 26.34 -25.36
C GLN A 71 -13.70 27.84 -25.08
N ILE A 72 -13.63 28.24 -23.80
CA ILE A 72 -13.44 29.64 -23.36
C ILE A 72 -12.03 30.13 -23.70
N GLN A 73 -11.00 29.28 -23.60
CA GLN A 73 -9.64 29.64 -23.99
C GLN A 73 -9.51 29.93 -25.50
N ILE A 74 -10.32 29.26 -26.32
CA ILE A 74 -10.42 29.50 -27.77
C ILE A 74 -11.16 30.82 -28.06
N GLU A 75 -12.20 31.15 -27.29
CA GLU A 75 -13.02 32.36 -27.46
C GLU A 75 -12.29 33.65 -27.02
N VAL A 76 -11.44 33.58 -25.98
CA VAL A 76 -10.60 34.70 -25.51
C VAL A 76 -9.47 35.05 -26.50
N LEU A 77 -9.07 34.11 -27.37
CA LEU A 77 -8.12 34.38 -28.46
C LEU A 77 -8.79 34.99 -29.70
N THR A 78 -10.11 35.15 -29.70
CA THR A 78 -10.88 35.70 -30.82
C THR A 78 -11.72 36.92 -30.42
N GLU A 79 -11.07 37.99 -29.97
CA GLU A 79 -11.45 39.38 -30.29
C GLU A 79 -10.29 40.31 -29.84
N PRO A 80 -9.91 41.36 -30.60
CA PRO A 80 -10.83 42.50 -30.74
C PRO A 80 -10.82 43.24 -32.10
N THR A 81 -11.97 43.88 -32.36
CA THR A 81 -12.16 45.16 -33.06
C THR A 81 -11.72 45.32 -34.54
N VAL A 82 -12.73 45.28 -35.41
CA VAL A 82 -13.09 46.23 -36.49
C VAL A 82 -12.02 46.69 -37.52
N ASN A 83 -12.27 46.19 -38.75
CA ASN A 83 -12.18 46.80 -40.09
C ASN A 83 -11.00 46.56 -41.06
N HIS A 84 -11.37 45.78 -42.09
CA HIS A 84 -11.00 45.80 -43.51
C HIS A 84 -9.55 45.54 -43.95
N SER A 85 -9.29 44.33 -44.46
CA SER A 85 -9.28 44.06 -45.91
C SER A 85 -8.97 42.58 -46.23
N LYS A 86 -9.43 42.15 -47.42
CA LYS A 86 -9.56 40.77 -47.93
C LYS A 86 -8.25 40.01 -48.15
N ALA A 87 -8.37 38.67 -48.06
CA ALA A 87 -7.61 37.60 -48.73
C ALA A 87 -6.13 37.47 -48.31
N THR A 88 -5.57 36.30 -47.98
CA THR A 88 -5.54 35.09 -48.82
C THR A 88 -5.03 33.90 -47.98
N TYR A 89 -5.74 32.79 -48.09
CA TYR A 89 -5.40 31.43 -47.65
C TYR A 89 -3.98 31.01 -48.06
N ASN A 90 -3.15 30.50 -47.11
CA ASN A 90 -1.92 29.80 -47.45
C ASN A 90 -1.68 28.52 -46.63
N ARG A 91 -1.95 27.43 -47.33
CA ARG A 91 -1.76 25.99 -47.17
C ARG A 91 -0.35 25.55 -46.70
N ARG A 92 0.14 26.02 -45.55
CA ARG A 92 1.42 25.59 -44.95
C ARG A 92 1.35 25.11 -43.49
N TYR A 93 0.24 25.36 -42.79
CA TYR A 93 0.07 24.99 -41.37
C TYR A 93 -0.55 23.60 -41.16
N PHE A 94 -1.25 23.05 -42.16
CA PHE A 94 -1.95 21.77 -42.03
C PHE A 94 -1.01 20.55 -41.99
N MET A 95 0.26 20.69 -42.41
CA MET A 95 1.26 19.61 -42.31
C MET A 95 2.11 19.62 -41.03
N LYS A 96 2.05 20.68 -40.21
CA LYS A 96 2.74 20.72 -38.90
C LYS A 96 1.87 20.28 -37.73
N LEU A 97 0.54 20.29 -37.88
CA LEU A 97 -0.38 19.91 -36.81
C LEU A 97 -0.42 18.39 -36.58
N HIS A 98 -0.21 17.59 -37.63
CA HIS A 98 -0.08 16.13 -37.47
C HIS A 98 1.24 15.71 -36.79
N THR A 99 2.30 16.52 -36.88
CA THR A 99 3.58 16.20 -36.22
C THR A 99 3.56 16.53 -34.73
N ILE A 100 2.77 17.53 -34.31
CA ILE A 100 2.64 17.91 -32.89
C ILE A 100 1.60 17.04 -32.18
N LEU A 101 0.53 16.60 -32.86
CA LEU A 101 -0.48 15.71 -32.26
C LEU A 101 0.05 14.28 -32.01
N ILE A 102 1.02 13.81 -32.81
CA ILE A 102 1.71 12.53 -32.58
C ILE A 102 2.78 12.66 -31.48
N SER A 103 3.23 13.87 -31.15
CA SER A 103 4.18 14.13 -30.06
C SER A 103 3.53 14.21 -28.67
N CYS A 104 2.20 14.36 -28.58
CA CYS A 104 1.49 14.49 -27.30
C CYS A 104 0.75 13.22 -26.85
N ILE A 105 0.87 12.10 -27.58
CA ILE A 105 0.31 10.79 -27.19
C ILE A 105 1.34 9.93 -26.42
N PHE A 106 2.55 10.43 -26.17
CA PHE A 106 3.61 9.75 -25.38
C PHE A 106 4.00 10.53 -24.11
N LEU A 107 3.01 11.00 -23.35
CA LEU A 107 3.18 11.28 -21.92
C LEU A 107 2.19 10.42 -21.13
N ALA A 108 2.14 9.12 -21.44
CA ALA A 108 1.96 8.17 -20.36
C ALA A 108 3.23 8.31 -19.50
N THR A 109 3.11 8.96 -18.35
CA THR A 109 4.10 8.80 -17.30
C THR A 109 4.08 7.32 -16.94
N VAL A 110 4.92 6.53 -17.62
CA VAL A 110 5.32 5.23 -17.13
C VAL A 110 6.05 5.58 -15.84
N PHE A 111 5.40 5.39 -14.69
CA PHE A 111 6.15 5.31 -13.45
C PHE A 111 7.18 4.21 -13.69
N ALA A 112 8.45 4.58 -13.79
CA ALA A 112 9.49 3.58 -13.92
C ALA A 112 9.49 2.79 -12.61
N ASP A 113 9.21 1.49 -12.70
CA ASP A 113 9.36 0.58 -11.56
C ASP A 113 10.77 0.74 -10.98
N ILE A 114 10.88 0.66 -9.64
CA ILE A 114 12.17 0.82 -8.95
C ILE A 114 13.14 -0.28 -9.41
N LEU A 115 12.60 -1.48 -9.61
CA LEU A 115 13.33 -2.62 -10.15
C LEU A 115 13.16 -2.70 -11.67
N GLN A 116 14.22 -3.09 -12.37
CA GLN A 116 14.16 -3.38 -13.80
C GLN A 116 13.76 -4.84 -14.03
N ASN A 117 12.86 -5.07 -14.98
CA ASN A 117 12.37 -6.41 -15.36
C ASN A 117 11.94 -7.28 -14.14
N PRO A 118 11.12 -6.75 -13.21
CA PRO A 118 10.86 -7.43 -11.95
C PRO A 118 9.91 -8.64 -12.06
N ASP A 119 9.17 -8.73 -13.16
CA ASP A 119 8.33 -9.89 -13.51
C ASP A 119 9.06 -10.93 -14.37
N PHE A 120 10.32 -10.65 -14.75
CA PHE A 120 11.10 -11.39 -15.74
C PHE A 120 10.37 -11.56 -17.09
N GLY A 121 9.49 -10.62 -17.44
CA GLY A 121 8.76 -10.57 -18.70
C GLY A 121 9.66 -10.34 -19.91
N LEU A 122 10.84 -9.73 -19.71
CA LEU A 122 11.90 -9.68 -20.70
C LEU A 122 12.83 -10.89 -20.54
N PRO A 123 12.88 -11.79 -21.53
CA PRO A 123 13.65 -13.02 -21.42
C PRO A 123 15.17 -12.76 -21.50
N PRO A 124 15.99 -13.74 -21.07
CA PRO A 124 17.43 -13.67 -21.22
C PRO A 124 17.89 -13.61 -22.69
N SER A 125 19.10 -13.11 -22.92
CA SER A 125 19.73 -13.22 -24.24
C SER A 125 19.86 -14.68 -24.66
N ASN A 126 19.62 -14.96 -25.95
CA ASN A 126 19.67 -16.31 -26.55
C ASN A 126 18.61 -17.31 -26.03
N TRP A 127 17.60 -16.85 -25.27
CA TRP A 127 16.50 -17.72 -24.88
C TRP A 127 15.75 -18.27 -26.11
N ASN A 128 15.54 -19.59 -26.10
CA ASN A 128 14.76 -20.30 -27.12
C ASN A 128 13.46 -20.82 -26.49
N THR A 129 12.33 -20.53 -27.12
CA THR A 129 10.97 -20.87 -26.65
C THR A 129 10.69 -22.37 -26.54
N SER A 130 11.59 -23.22 -27.05
CA SER A 130 11.40 -24.69 -27.06
C SER A 130 11.53 -25.38 -25.71
N PHE A 131 12.08 -24.72 -24.67
CA PHE A 131 12.31 -25.34 -23.37
C PHE A 131 11.76 -24.49 -22.21
N PRO A 132 10.95 -25.08 -21.32
CA PRO A 132 10.40 -24.37 -20.16
C PRO A 132 11.44 -24.09 -19.07
N PHE A 133 12.62 -24.71 -19.15
CA PHE A 133 13.77 -24.49 -18.28
C PHE A 133 14.98 -24.16 -19.16
N PHE A 134 15.56 -22.98 -18.97
CA PHE A 134 16.72 -22.49 -19.73
C PHE A 134 17.85 -22.11 -18.79
N THR A 135 18.90 -22.93 -18.74
CA THR A 135 20.08 -22.66 -17.91
C THR A 135 20.88 -21.49 -18.47
N LEU A 136 21.23 -20.55 -17.60
CA LEU A 136 22.01 -19.37 -17.96
C LEU A 136 23.51 -19.67 -17.91
N ASP A 137 24.23 -19.18 -18.91
CA ASP A 137 25.69 -19.24 -18.96
C ASP A 137 26.24 -17.81 -18.76
N ALA A 138 27.08 -17.63 -17.74
CA ALA A 138 27.65 -16.33 -17.39
C ALA A 138 28.44 -15.65 -18.54
N ASN A 139 28.92 -16.42 -19.53
CA ASN A 139 29.69 -15.88 -20.65
C ASN A 139 28.81 -15.48 -21.86
N SER A 140 27.57 -15.95 -21.93
CA SER A 140 26.74 -15.82 -23.14
C SER A 140 25.28 -15.42 -22.89
N SER A 141 24.78 -15.58 -21.66
CA SER A 141 23.44 -15.22 -21.24
C SER A 141 23.45 -13.96 -20.37
N THR A 142 22.44 -13.12 -20.53
CA THR A 142 22.21 -11.92 -19.72
C THR A 142 20.74 -11.90 -19.32
N ILE A 143 20.43 -11.52 -18.08
CA ILE A 143 19.06 -11.22 -17.66
C ILE A 143 18.93 -9.70 -17.71
N PRO A 144 17.99 -9.12 -18.46
CA PRO A 144 17.81 -7.67 -18.50
C PRO A 144 17.64 -7.10 -17.09
N GLY A 145 18.53 -6.19 -16.68
CA GLY A 145 18.51 -5.53 -15.38
C GLY A 145 19.10 -6.32 -14.21
N TRP A 146 19.42 -7.61 -14.35
CA TRP A 146 19.88 -8.46 -13.25
C TRP A 146 21.23 -9.09 -13.53
N SER A 147 22.09 -9.17 -12.51
CA SER A 147 23.26 -10.03 -12.54
C SER A 147 22.95 -11.36 -11.87
N PHE A 148 23.70 -12.41 -12.21
CA PHE A 148 23.52 -13.73 -11.65
C PHE A 148 24.85 -14.45 -11.42
N GLU A 149 24.87 -15.33 -10.43
CA GLU A 149 26.00 -16.18 -10.05
C GLU A 149 25.49 -17.58 -9.68
N GLY A 150 26.37 -18.58 -9.78
CA GLY A 150 26.02 -19.97 -9.50
C GLY A 150 25.06 -20.58 -10.53
N THR A 151 24.29 -21.57 -10.10
CA THR A 151 23.36 -22.27 -11.00
C THR A 151 22.04 -21.52 -11.09
N VAL A 152 21.80 -20.84 -12.21
CA VAL A 152 20.56 -20.06 -12.43
C VAL A 152 19.87 -20.50 -13.71
N GLN A 153 18.55 -20.72 -13.65
CA GLN A 153 17.74 -21.05 -14.81
C GLN A 153 16.59 -20.06 -14.96
N TYR A 154 16.35 -19.61 -16.17
CA TYR A 154 15.13 -18.91 -16.54
C TYR A 154 14.04 -19.93 -16.85
N VAL A 155 12.88 -19.78 -16.22
CA VAL A 155 11.80 -20.76 -16.29
C VAL A 155 10.48 -20.13 -16.69
N THR A 156 9.66 -20.90 -17.41
CA THR A 156 8.28 -20.55 -17.75
C THR A 156 7.32 -21.55 -17.12
N ALA A 157 6.13 -21.11 -16.75
CA ALA A 157 5.08 -22.00 -16.26
C ALA A 157 4.81 -23.17 -17.23
N GLY A 158 4.50 -24.34 -16.68
CA GLY A 158 4.24 -25.54 -17.46
C GLY A 158 3.79 -26.72 -16.60
N ALA A 159 3.76 -27.92 -17.19
CA ALA A 159 3.24 -29.11 -16.52
C ALA A 159 3.93 -29.45 -15.18
N ASN A 160 5.21 -29.08 -15.03
CA ASN A 160 6.03 -29.40 -13.85
C ASN A 160 6.34 -28.18 -12.96
N LEU A 161 5.83 -26.99 -13.30
CA LEU A 161 6.08 -25.76 -12.54
C LEU A 161 4.86 -24.84 -12.63
N SER A 162 4.24 -24.59 -11.48
CA SER A 162 3.11 -23.66 -11.37
C SER A 162 3.62 -22.27 -11.01
N LEU A 163 3.23 -21.28 -11.81
CA LEU A 163 3.50 -19.86 -11.56
C LEU A 163 2.21 -19.07 -11.85
N PRO A 164 2.02 -17.91 -11.20
CA PRO A 164 0.87 -17.06 -11.47
C PRO A 164 0.82 -16.64 -12.95
N GLN A 165 -0.39 -16.63 -13.52
CA GLN A 165 -0.71 -16.18 -14.88
C GLN A 165 0.15 -16.78 -16.03
N ASN A 166 0.62 -18.02 -15.90
CA ASN A 166 1.60 -18.62 -16.82
C ASN A 166 2.91 -17.82 -16.93
N GLY A 167 3.32 -17.22 -15.82
CA GLY A 167 4.42 -16.28 -15.72
C GLY A 167 5.81 -16.88 -15.96
N ARG A 168 6.78 -15.99 -15.92
CA ARG A 168 8.22 -16.27 -16.02
C ARG A 168 8.85 -16.03 -14.66
N ALA A 169 9.91 -16.78 -14.39
CA ALA A 169 10.58 -16.73 -13.10
C ALA A 169 12.05 -17.15 -13.25
N ILE A 170 12.77 -17.05 -12.14
CA ILE A 170 14.14 -17.52 -12.00
C ILE A 170 14.18 -18.66 -10.99
N LEU A 171 14.72 -19.81 -11.42
CA LEU A 171 15.05 -20.93 -10.55
C LEU A 171 16.51 -20.78 -10.09
N LEU A 172 16.72 -20.79 -8.78
CA LEU A 172 18.03 -20.64 -8.16
C LEU A 172 18.50 -22.01 -7.64
N GLY A 173 19.35 -22.66 -8.43
CA GLY A 173 19.99 -23.95 -8.11
C GLY A 173 21.09 -23.82 -7.05
N PRO A 174 22.02 -24.80 -6.95
CA PRO A 174 23.15 -24.71 -6.03
C PRO A 174 23.94 -23.41 -6.20
N ASP A 175 24.18 -22.72 -5.08
CA ASP A 175 24.82 -21.41 -4.99
C ASP A 175 24.21 -20.35 -5.94
N GLY A 176 22.97 -20.58 -6.38
CA GLY A 176 22.26 -19.76 -7.35
C GLY A 176 21.86 -18.44 -6.73
N LYS A 177 22.28 -17.35 -7.35
CA LYS A 177 22.04 -15.99 -6.88
C LYS A 177 21.70 -15.07 -8.04
N ILE A 178 20.76 -14.18 -7.82
CA ILE A 178 20.53 -13.00 -8.65
C ILE A 178 20.65 -11.74 -7.79
N ASN A 179 21.10 -10.65 -8.39
CA ASN A 179 21.07 -9.35 -7.75
C ASN A 179 20.75 -8.23 -8.73
N GLN A 180 20.26 -7.13 -8.17
CA GLN A 180 20.06 -5.89 -8.89
C GLN A 180 20.38 -4.73 -7.94
N THR A 181 21.11 -3.75 -8.47
CA THR A 181 21.37 -2.51 -7.75
C THR A 181 20.38 -1.44 -8.21
N PHE A 182 19.69 -0.82 -7.26
CA PHE A 182 18.81 0.32 -7.50
C PHE A 182 19.25 1.53 -6.68
N THR A 183 18.77 2.72 -7.05
CA THR A 183 19.07 3.97 -6.36
C THR A 183 17.89 4.40 -5.50
N ALA A 184 18.11 4.61 -4.21
CA ALA A 184 17.09 5.10 -3.30
C ALA A 184 16.79 6.57 -3.58
N ASN A 185 15.55 6.86 -3.97
CA ASN A 185 15.12 8.21 -4.32
C ASN A 185 14.34 8.84 -3.16
N GLY A 186 14.41 10.17 -3.05
CA GLY A 186 13.67 10.93 -2.04
C GLY A 186 14.35 11.02 -0.66
N GLU A 187 13.58 11.45 0.34
CA GLU A 187 14.01 11.43 1.75
C GLU A 187 14.09 9.98 2.28
N GLN A 188 14.59 9.81 3.50
CA GLN A 188 14.73 8.51 4.15
C GLN A 188 13.36 7.80 4.23
N THR A 189 13.13 6.82 3.35
CA THR A 189 11.85 6.13 3.12
C THR A 189 12.01 4.63 3.27
N GLN A 190 10.93 3.95 3.66
CA GLN A 190 10.95 2.49 3.82
C GLN A 190 10.64 1.79 2.51
N TYR A 191 11.34 0.69 2.25
CA TYR A 191 11.21 -0.11 1.04
C TYR A 191 10.63 -1.49 1.40
N LEU A 192 9.53 -1.85 0.75
CA LEU A 192 8.84 -3.12 0.95
C LEU A 192 8.88 -3.91 -0.35
N LEU A 193 9.41 -5.13 -0.29
CA LEU A 193 9.46 -6.07 -1.41
C LEU A 193 8.31 -7.07 -1.28
N THR A 194 7.56 -7.23 -2.36
CA THR A 194 6.63 -8.33 -2.57
C THR A 194 7.19 -9.25 -3.64
N PHE A 195 7.09 -10.57 -3.46
CA PHE A 195 7.55 -11.52 -4.47
C PHE A 195 6.77 -12.84 -4.38
N VAL A 196 6.77 -13.58 -5.49
CA VAL A 196 6.24 -14.94 -5.56
C VAL A 196 7.36 -15.93 -5.34
N LEU A 197 7.12 -16.89 -4.45
CA LEU A 197 7.98 -18.05 -4.23
C LEU A 197 7.24 -19.32 -4.67
N SER A 198 7.92 -20.14 -5.46
CA SER A 198 7.51 -21.47 -5.86
C SER A 198 8.70 -22.44 -5.78
N ARG A 199 8.52 -23.66 -6.26
CA ARG A 199 9.53 -24.72 -6.30
C ARG A 199 9.31 -25.64 -7.49
N ASN A 200 10.37 -26.32 -7.90
CA ASN A 200 10.35 -27.29 -9.00
C ASN A 200 10.13 -28.75 -8.56
N CYS A 201 9.91 -29.03 -7.27
CA CYS A 201 9.72 -30.40 -6.76
C CYS A 201 8.70 -30.46 -5.59
N SER A 202 8.46 -31.67 -5.05
CA SER A 202 7.43 -31.90 -4.01
C SER A 202 7.94 -32.22 -2.60
N THR A 203 9.20 -32.62 -2.40
CA THR A 203 9.63 -33.34 -1.17
C THR A 203 10.64 -32.63 -0.25
N HIS A 204 11.46 -31.69 -0.74
CA HIS A 204 12.43 -30.94 0.07
C HIS A 204 12.45 -29.48 -0.33
N ASN A 205 12.56 -28.55 0.61
CA ASN A 205 12.55 -27.12 0.30
C ASN A 205 13.90 -26.53 0.63
N ALA A 206 14.73 -26.30 -0.39
CA ALA A 206 15.74 -25.26 -0.30
C ALA A 206 15.01 -23.93 -0.04
N SER A 207 15.57 -23.12 0.84
CA SER A 207 15.02 -21.82 1.20
C SER A 207 15.60 -20.73 0.30
N LEU A 208 14.90 -19.60 0.29
CA LEU A 208 15.30 -18.39 -0.42
C LEU A 208 15.77 -17.37 0.60
N LEU A 209 17.00 -16.89 0.48
CA LEU A 209 17.49 -15.74 1.24
C LEU A 209 17.30 -14.48 0.42
N VAL A 210 16.57 -13.51 0.97
CA VAL A 210 16.44 -12.17 0.41
C VAL A 210 17.20 -11.23 1.34
N SER A 211 18.14 -10.46 0.78
CA SER A 211 18.97 -9.55 1.57
C SER A 211 19.26 -8.23 0.86
N ALA A 212 19.44 -7.20 1.68
CA ALA A 212 19.88 -5.86 1.34
C ALA A 212 20.77 -5.34 2.49
N PRO A 213 21.36 -4.13 2.42
CA PRO A 213 22.25 -3.62 3.48
C PRO A 213 21.64 -3.62 4.90
N ASP A 214 20.34 -3.38 5.01
CA ASP A 214 19.64 -3.21 6.30
C ASP A 214 18.88 -4.47 6.74
N SER A 215 18.63 -5.43 5.84
CA SER A 215 17.81 -6.60 6.13
C SER A 215 18.33 -7.87 5.47
N SER A 216 18.09 -9.00 6.13
CA SER A 216 18.36 -10.33 5.59
C SER A 216 17.37 -11.31 6.18
N ALA A 217 16.57 -11.97 5.34
CA ALA A 217 15.51 -12.87 5.76
C ALA A 217 15.39 -14.09 4.86
N GLU A 218 15.10 -15.22 5.51
CA GLU A 218 14.95 -16.52 4.87
C GLU A 218 13.47 -16.88 4.70
N PHE A 219 13.13 -17.39 3.52
CA PHE A 219 11.77 -17.75 3.12
C PHE A 219 11.73 -19.19 2.63
N SER A 220 10.71 -19.94 3.03
CA SER A 220 10.51 -21.29 2.56
C SER A 220 9.04 -21.52 2.24
N LEU A 221 8.79 -22.16 1.10
CA LEU A 221 7.44 -22.49 0.67
C LEU A 221 6.83 -23.51 1.64
N THR A 222 5.69 -23.22 2.23
CA THR A 222 5.03 -24.15 3.15
C THR A 222 3.91 -24.94 2.48
N GLY A 223 3.22 -24.32 1.51
CA GLY A 223 2.05 -24.89 0.84
C GLY A 223 0.85 -25.07 1.76
N LYS A 224 0.80 -24.34 2.89
CA LYS A 224 -0.29 -24.46 3.89
C LYS A 224 -1.30 -23.33 3.80
N TYR A 225 -0.95 -22.23 3.14
CA TYR A 225 -1.70 -20.98 3.21
C TYR A 225 -2.56 -20.69 1.97
N GLY A 226 -2.55 -21.59 0.99
CA GLY A 226 -3.38 -21.53 -0.20
C GLY A 226 -3.38 -22.87 -0.95
N ARG A 227 -4.22 -22.98 -1.98
CA ARG A 227 -4.26 -24.15 -2.87
C ARG A 227 -3.20 -24.14 -3.97
N GLU A 228 -2.61 -22.96 -4.20
CA GLU A 228 -1.59 -22.76 -5.21
C GLU A 228 -0.28 -23.43 -4.79
N LEU A 229 0.51 -23.87 -5.78
CA LEU A 229 1.85 -24.42 -5.56
C LEU A 229 2.92 -23.32 -5.45
N TRP A 230 2.48 -22.10 -5.18
CA TRP A 230 3.29 -20.91 -5.00
C TRP A 230 2.63 -20.04 -3.92
N GLU A 231 3.44 -19.28 -3.21
CA GLU A 231 3.01 -18.37 -2.15
C GLU A 231 3.56 -16.96 -2.45
N VAL A 232 2.86 -15.94 -1.98
CA VAL A 232 3.30 -14.53 -2.10
C VAL A 232 3.82 -14.08 -0.74
N TYR A 233 4.99 -13.46 -0.70
CA TYR A 233 5.57 -12.92 0.51
C TYR A 233 5.75 -11.42 0.39
N GLY A 234 5.52 -10.71 1.51
CA GLY A 234 5.91 -9.32 1.70
C GLY A 234 7.06 -9.25 2.70
N HIS A 235 8.03 -8.37 2.45
CA HIS A 235 9.21 -8.21 3.29
C HIS A 235 9.68 -6.76 3.33
N TRP A 236 10.00 -6.27 4.52
CA TRP A 236 10.73 -5.02 4.67
C TRP A 236 12.21 -5.24 4.31
N VAL A 237 12.69 -4.53 3.29
CA VAL A 237 14.08 -4.69 2.82
C VAL A 237 15.04 -3.66 3.42
N GLY A 238 14.54 -2.50 3.85
CA GLY A 238 15.38 -1.46 4.43
C GLY A 238 14.77 -0.07 4.38
N SER A 239 15.54 0.92 4.83
CA SER A 239 15.10 2.32 4.88
C SER A 239 16.21 3.27 4.45
N TRP A 240 16.15 3.71 3.20
CA TRP A 240 17.22 4.52 2.58
C TRP A 240 16.67 5.81 1.97
N GLY A 241 17.57 6.74 1.63
CA GLY A 241 17.23 7.97 0.93
C GLY A 241 18.46 8.61 0.29
N GLY A 242 18.34 9.85 -0.17
CA GLY A 242 19.51 10.66 -0.54
C GLY A 242 20.31 10.18 -1.74
N GLY A 243 19.76 9.33 -2.61
CA GLY A 243 20.45 8.81 -3.78
C GLY A 243 21.43 7.66 -3.48
N GLU A 244 21.28 7.00 -2.33
CA GLU A 244 22.09 5.83 -1.97
C GLU A 244 21.92 4.69 -2.99
N SER A 245 22.98 3.89 -3.19
CA SER A 245 22.99 2.75 -4.10
C SER A 245 22.80 1.46 -3.30
N ILE A 246 21.68 0.77 -3.51
CA ILE A 246 21.26 -0.39 -2.72
C ILE A 246 21.34 -1.63 -3.60
N ASN A 247 22.04 -2.66 -3.12
CA ASN A 247 22.12 -3.94 -3.81
C ASN A 247 21.13 -4.94 -3.17
N LEU A 248 20.07 -5.27 -3.90
CA LEU A 248 19.13 -6.32 -3.53
C LEU A 248 19.68 -7.66 -4.03
N VAL A 249 19.82 -8.63 -3.12
CA VAL A 249 20.33 -9.97 -3.39
C VAL A 249 19.26 -10.99 -3.07
N ILE A 250 19.07 -11.93 -3.99
CA ILE A 250 18.18 -13.07 -3.81
C ILE A 250 18.96 -14.33 -4.16
N GLU A 251 19.12 -15.23 -3.19
CA GLU A 251 19.94 -16.42 -3.34
C GLU A 251 19.33 -17.66 -2.71
N SER A 252 19.65 -18.83 -3.28
CA SER A 252 19.28 -20.12 -2.70
C SER A 252 20.07 -20.40 -1.42
N GLN A 253 19.44 -21.01 -0.43
CA GLN A 253 20.08 -21.59 0.75
C GLN A 253 19.80 -23.10 0.77
N ALA A 254 20.86 -23.91 0.88
CA ALA A 254 20.76 -25.35 1.00
C ALA A 254 21.09 -25.78 2.44
N VAL A 255 20.17 -26.50 3.08
CA VAL A 255 20.35 -26.99 4.47
C VAL A 255 21.32 -28.17 4.52
N ASP A 256 21.41 -28.95 3.46
CA ASP A 256 22.43 -29.98 3.26
C ASP A 256 22.74 -30.07 1.76
N VAL A 257 24.01 -29.94 1.39
CA VAL A 257 24.48 -30.09 0.01
C VAL A 257 24.46 -31.58 -0.34
N ASP A 258 23.28 -32.17 -0.51
CA ASP A 258 23.19 -33.34 -1.36
C ASP A 258 23.44 -32.83 -2.79
N GLU A 259 24.56 -33.22 -3.39
CA GLU A 259 24.89 -32.86 -4.79
C GLU A 259 23.79 -33.30 -5.76
N ASN A 260 22.93 -34.24 -5.34
CA ASN A 260 21.75 -34.68 -6.09
C ASN A 260 20.45 -33.95 -5.70
N SER A 261 20.49 -32.92 -4.84
CA SER A 261 19.31 -32.12 -4.55
C SER A 261 18.82 -31.45 -5.83
N THR A 262 17.64 -31.85 -6.25
CA THR A 262 16.98 -31.32 -7.46
C THR A 262 15.95 -30.26 -7.12
N CYS A 263 15.76 -29.94 -5.82
CA CYS A 263 14.71 -29.04 -5.38
C CYS A 263 15.23 -27.67 -5.00
N TRP A 264 14.79 -26.67 -5.75
CA TRP A 264 15.36 -25.35 -5.71
C TRP A 264 14.25 -24.29 -5.77
N PRO A 265 14.41 -23.17 -5.04
CA PRO A 265 13.42 -22.13 -5.02
C PRO A 265 13.31 -21.47 -6.39
N VAL A 266 12.07 -21.12 -6.74
CA VAL A 266 11.73 -20.37 -7.95
C VAL A 266 11.13 -19.05 -7.52
N VAL A 267 11.73 -17.94 -7.93
CA VAL A 267 11.31 -16.58 -7.56
C VAL A 267 10.84 -15.81 -8.79
N GLY A 268 9.73 -15.09 -8.68
CA GLY A 268 9.16 -14.30 -9.77
C GLY A 268 8.23 -13.20 -9.27
N ALA A 269 7.71 -12.40 -10.21
CA ALA A 269 6.75 -11.32 -9.96
C ALA A 269 7.14 -10.46 -8.74
N LEU A 270 8.34 -9.89 -8.79
CA LEU A 270 8.83 -8.98 -7.76
C LEU A 270 8.13 -7.63 -7.90
N ASP A 271 7.90 -6.97 -6.77
CA ASP A 271 7.41 -5.61 -6.72
C ASP A 271 8.05 -4.90 -5.52
N LEU A 272 8.77 -3.82 -5.78
CA LEU A 272 9.46 -3.05 -4.76
C LEU A 272 8.83 -1.68 -4.69
N VAL A 273 8.22 -1.38 -3.54
CA VAL A 273 7.52 -0.12 -3.32
C VAL A 273 8.10 0.66 -2.17
N THR A 274 8.05 1.99 -2.27
CA THR A 274 8.35 2.88 -1.16
C THR A 274 7.08 3.18 -0.38
N VAL A 275 7.15 3.06 0.94
CA VAL A 275 6.07 3.46 1.84
C VAL A 275 6.45 4.76 2.53
N GLY A 276 5.58 5.76 2.36
CA GLY A 276 5.74 7.07 2.99
C GLY A 276 5.42 7.04 4.49
N SER A 277 5.72 8.14 5.18
CA SER A 277 5.42 8.27 6.61
C SER A 277 3.91 8.17 6.85
N VAL A 278 3.48 7.15 7.60
CA VAL A 278 2.08 7.01 8.02
C VAL A 278 1.71 8.18 8.92
N LYS A 279 0.72 8.98 8.52
CA LYS A 279 0.24 10.10 9.34
C LYS A 279 -0.55 9.55 10.52
N GLN A 280 -0.28 10.08 11.71
CA GLN A 280 -1.09 9.79 12.87
C GLN A 280 -2.47 10.41 12.70
N GLU A 281 -3.53 9.60 12.78
CA GLU A 281 -4.89 10.12 12.83
C GLU A 281 -5.10 10.92 14.12
N SER A 282 -5.89 12.00 14.06
CA SER A 282 -6.00 12.97 15.16
C SER A 282 -6.44 12.34 16.49
N ASP A 283 -7.19 11.24 16.43
CA ASP A 283 -7.84 10.61 17.57
C ASP A 283 -7.27 9.20 17.89
N ASN A 284 -6.27 8.69 17.14
CA ASN A 284 -5.61 7.39 17.37
C ASN A 284 -4.15 7.59 17.80
N LEU A 285 -3.75 6.99 18.93
CA LEU A 285 -2.36 7.06 19.40
C LEU A 285 -1.41 6.10 18.66
N LEU A 286 -1.95 5.14 17.91
CA LEU A 286 -1.20 4.17 17.12
C LEU A 286 -1.11 4.63 15.66
N LEU A 287 0.01 4.34 15.00
CA LEU A 287 0.10 4.42 13.54
C LEU A 287 -0.37 3.12 12.91
N ASN A 288 -0.92 3.23 11.71
CA ASN A 288 -1.29 2.08 10.87
C ASN A 288 -2.18 1.03 11.57
N GLY A 289 -3.02 1.44 12.52
CA GLY A 289 -3.87 0.51 13.28
C GLY A 289 -4.97 -0.16 12.45
N GLY A 290 -5.33 0.43 11.30
CA GLY A 290 -6.19 -0.20 10.29
C GLY A 290 -5.41 -0.88 9.16
N PHE A 291 -4.09 -1.01 9.28
CA PHE A 291 -3.23 -1.74 8.32
C PHE A 291 -3.34 -1.31 6.85
N GLU A 292 -3.76 -0.08 6.57
CA GLU A 292 -3.91 0.47 5.21
C GLU A 292 -2.56 0.80 4.52
N SER A 293 -1.45 0.66 5.24
CA SER A 293 -0.10 0.85 4.73
C SER A 293 0.72 -0.43 4.90
N GLY A 294 1.17 -1.02 3.80
CA GLY A 294 1.93 -2.27 3.80
C GLY A 294 2.50 -2.60 2.42
N PRO A 295 2.97 -3.84 2.20
CA PRO A 295 3.48 -4.26 0.90
C PRO A 295 2.40 -4.21 -0.19
N ALA A 296 2.83 -3.97 -1.42
CA ALA A 296 1.92 -3.93 -2.56
C ALA A 296 1.25 -5.29 -2.80
N PHE A 297 -0.05 -5.28 -3.08
CA PHE A 297 -0.79 -6.48 -3.43
C PHE A 297 -0.62 -6.80 -4.92
N PRO A 298 -0.09 -7.99 -5.29
CA PRO A 298 -0.04 -8.36 -6.69
C PRO A 298 -1.46 -8.57 -7.22
N GLU A 299 -1.76 -8.05 -8.41
CA GLU A 299 -3.13 -8.07 -8.95
C GLU A 299 -3.72 -9.48 -9.12
N PHE A 300 -2.85 -10.48 -9.29
CA PHE A 300 -3.17 -11.90 -9.45
C PHE A 300 -3.41 -12.65 -8.14
N SER A 301 -3.01 -12.09 -6.99
CA SER A 301 -3.13 -12.81 -5.74
C SER A 301 -4.55 -12.74 -5.21
N ASN A 302 -5.15 -13.91 -5.00
CA ASN A 302 -6.48 -14.05 -4.40
C ASN A 302 -6.46 -14.46 -2.93
N ASN A 303 -5.29 -14.82 -2.38
CA ASN A 303 -5.14 -15.39 -1.02
C ASN A 303 -4.43 -14.44 -0.03
N GLY A 304 -4.24 -13.17 -0.41
CA GLY A 304 -3.39 -12.24 0.32
C GLY A 304 -1.89 -12.49 0.10
N LEU A 305 -1.06 -11.94 0.97
CA LEU A 305 0.38 -12.19 1.01
C LEU A 305 0.82 -12.55 2.43
N LEU A 306 1.88 -13.34 2.55
CA LEU A 306 2.41 -13.81 3.82
C LEU A 306 3.45 -12.83 4.35
N LEU A 307 3.33 -12.53 5.64
CA LEU A 307 4.33 -11.81 6.41
C LEU A 307 4.87 -12.76 7.48
N ASN A 308 6.19 -12.91 7.51
CA ASN A 308 6.89 -13.73 8.49
C ASN A 308 7.31 -12.91 9.70
N SER A 309 7.87 -13.56 10.70
CA SER A 309 8.34 -12.90 11.91
C SER A 309 9.44 -11.90 11.60
N GLU A 310 9.36 -10.75 12.27
CA GLU A 310 10.26 -9.63 12.04
C GLU A 310 11.05 -9.29 13.31
N PRO A 311 12.26 -8.72 13.17
CA PRO A 311 13.16 -8.48 14.30
C PRO A 311 12.71 -7.32 15.20
N SER A 312 12.03 -6.30 14.65
CA SER A 312 11.64 -5.11 15.41
C SER A 312 10.42 -4.38 14.80
N LEU A 313 9.90 -3.39 15.55
CA LEU A 313 8.77 -2.55 15.11
C LEU A 313 9.13 -1.57 13.98
N THR A 314 10.41 -1.20 13.89
CA THR A 314 10.91 -0.24 12.89
C THR A 314 11.37 -0.94 11.61
N GLU A 315 11.65 -2.23 11.70
CA GLU A 315 12.12 -3.09 10.62
C GLU A 315 10.98 -4.07 10.27
N SER A 316 9.86 -3.51 9.81
CA SER A 316 8.63 -4.27 9.55
C SER A 316 7.90 -3.80 8.31
N ALA A 317 7.27 -4.75 7.64
CA ALA A 317 6.35 -4.53 6.54
C ALA A 317 5.08 -3.76 6.94
N LEU A 318 4.73 -3.71 8.23
CA LEU A 318 3.46 -3.16 8.74
C LEU A 318 3.59 -1.79 9.43
N GLN A 319 4.70 -1.06 9.24
CA GLN A 319 4.85 0.34 9.68
C GLN A 319 4.51 0.57 11.17
N GLN A 320 5.43 0.24 12.10
CA GLN A 320 5.26 0.29 13.58
C GLN A 320 4.45 -0.84 14.22
N TRP A 321 4.05 -1.81 13.44
CA TRP A 321 3.65 -3.12 13.92
C TRP A 321 4.79 -4.09 13.62
N THR A 322 4.88 -5.19 14.34
CA THR A 322 5.79 -6.30 14.02
C THR A 322 5.00 -7.58 14.04
N VAL A 323 5.34 -8.50 13.14
CA VAL A 323 4.72 -9.81 13.07
C VAL A 323 5.44 -10.78 14.00
N THR A 324 4.66 -11.58 14.71
CA THR A 324 5.12 -12.75 15.48
C THR A 324 4.54 -14.00 14.82
N GLY A 325 5.38 -14.98 14.48
CA GLY A 325 4.98 -16.15 13.67
C GLY A 325 4.79 -15.80 12.20
N THR A 326 3.67 -16.23 11.61
CA THR A 326 3.26 -15.95 10.22
C THR A 326 1.83 -15.44 10.22
N VAL A 327 1.58 -14.35 9.50
CA VAL A 327 0.25 -13.79 9.27
C VAL A 327 0.01 -13.58 7.78
N LYS A 328 -1.25 -13.46 7.37
CA LYS A 328 -1.63 -13.00 6.04
C LYS A 328 -2.01 -11.53 6.12
N TYR A 329 -1.41 -10.73 5.25
CA TYR A 329 -1.91 -9.41 4.90
C TYR A 329 -2.91 -9.60 3.76
N ILE A 330 -4.17 -9.20 3.99
CA ILE A 330 -5.30 -9.45 3.08
C ILE A 330 -5.91 -8.14 2.60
N ASN A 331 -6.64 -8.18 1.48
CA ASN A 331 -7.28 -7.00 0.89
C ASN A 331 -8.76 -7.22 0.55
N SER A 332 -9.44 -6.08 0.39
CA SER A 332 -10.88 -5.98 0.10
C SER A 332 -11.29 -6.48 -1.29
N LYS A 333 -10.34 -6.71 -2.20
CA LYS A 333 -10.64 -7.26 -3.53
C LYS A 333 -11.12 -8.71 -3.44
N ASN A 334 -10.54 -9.48 -2.53
CA ASN A 334 -10.74 -10.93 -2.45
C ASN A 334 -11.24 -11.42 -1.09
N HIS A 335 -11.19 -10.58 -0.06
CA HIS A 335 -11.58 -10.93 1.30
C HIS A 335 -12.55 -9.89 1.86
N PHE A 336 -13.32 -10.30 2.87
CA PHE A 336 -14.02 -9.35 3.73
C PHE A 336 -12.99 -8.63 4.62
N ILE A 337 -12.96 -7.31 4.52
CA ILE A 337 -12.13 -6.43 5.35
C ILE A 337 -13.06 -5.63 6.26
N PRO A 338 -12.87 -5.66 7.59
CA PRO A 338 -13.75 -4.95 8.52
C PRO A 338 -13.82 -3.43 8.28
N GLU A 339 -12.69 -2.78 7.98
CA GLU A 339 -12.59 -1.34 7.72
C GLU A 339 -11.51 -1.06 6.65
N GLY A 340 -11.73 -0.08 5.77
CA GLY A 340 -10.71 0.29 4.77
C GLY A 340 -10.53 -0.76 3.66
N LYS A 341 -9.28 -1.02 3.27
CA LYS A 341 -8.90 -1.85 2.13
C LYS A 341 -8.04 -3.04 2.51
N ALA A 342 -7.40 -3.05 3.68
CA ALA A 342 -6.51 -4.13 4.09
C ALA A 342 -6.64 -4.47 5.58
N ALA A 343 -6.33 -5.71 5.94
CA ALA A 343 -6.34 -6.18 7.32
C ALA A 343 -5.34 -7.32 7.53
N ILE A 344 -5.20 -7.75 8.78
CA ILE A 344 -4.32 -8.86 9.16
C ILE A 344 -5.16 -10.08 9.54
N GLU A 345 -4.96 -11.18 8.83
CA GLU A 345 -5.47 -12.50 9.20
C GLU A 345 -4.37 -13.32 9.88
N ILE A 346 -4.65 -13.82 11.08
CA ILE A 346 -3.68 -14.57 11.90
C ILE A 346 -3.83 -16.07 11.61
N VAL A 347 -2.89 -16.66 10.85
CA VAL A 347 -3.08 -17.98 10.19
C VAL A 347 -2.14 -19.11 10.67
N SER A 348 -1.40 -18.97 11.78
CA SER A 348 -0.41 -19.98 12.19
C SER A 348 -1.00 -21.18 12.96
N GLY A 349 -0.25 -22.29 12.91
CA GLY A 349 -0.54 -23.54 13.60
C GLY A 349 -0.12 -23.64 15.07
N ILE A 350 0.59 -22.65 15.63
CA ILE A 350 1.11 -22.71 17.01
C ILE A 350 0.83 -21.42 17.78
N SER A 351 1.46 -20.33 17.36
CA SER A 351 1.27 -18.99 17.92
C SER A 351 1.70 -17.99 16.86
N SER A 352 0.80 -17.12 16.46
CA SER A 352 1.12 -15.98 15.60
C SER A 352 0.29 -14.78 15.98
N GLY A 353 0.72 -13.63 15.53
CA GLY A 353 0.08 -12.40 15.89
C GLY A 353 0.84 -11.19 15.42
N ILE A 354 0.37 -10.05 15.87
CA ILE A 354 0.98 -8.75 15.63
C ILE A 354 1.18 -8.04 16.95
N GLN A 355 2.19 -7.19 16.98
CA GLN A 355 2.56 -6.43 18.17
C GLN A 355 2.96 -5.00 17.80
N THR A 356 2.65 -4.06 18.67
CA THR A 356 3.16 -2.69 18.64
C THR A 356 3.53 -2.23 20.04
N ALA A 357 4.13 -1.05 20.18
CA ALA A 357 4.40 -0.45 21.48
C ALA A 357 4.24 1.06 21.43
N LYS A 358 3.63 1.63 22.48
CA LYS A 358 3.45 3.09 22.61
C LYS A 358 3.86 3.57 23.99
N GLN A 359 4.59 4.67 24.06
CA GLN A 359 4.85 5.35 25.33
C GLN A 359 3.56 6.00 25.83
N LEU A 360 3.09 5.60 27.01
CA LEU A 360 1.85 6.08 27.63
C LEU A 360 2.13 6.73 28.98
N ASN A 361 1.30 7.71 29.33
CA ASN A 361 1.42 8.42 30.61
C ASN A 361 0.98 7.53 31.78
N GLN A 362 1.77 7.55 32.86
CA GLN A 362 1.47 6.83 34.10
C GLN A 362 0.11 7.26 34.67
N GLY A 363 -0.70 6.31 35.12
CA GLY A 363 -1.96 6.58 35.82
C GLY A 363 -3.08 7.17 34.95
N SER A 364 -2.83 7.39 33.65
CA SER A 364 -3.88 7.69 32.68
C SER A 364 -4.57 6.40 32.26
N THR A 365 -5.88 6.42 32.13
CA THR A 365 -6.67 5.30 31.59
C THR A 365 -6.74 5.42 30.07
N TYR A 366 -6.67 4.30 29.39
CA TYR A 366 -6.76 4.19 27.94
C TYR A 366 -7.76 3.09 27.58
N ASN A 367 -8.37 3.22 26.40
CA ASN A 367 -9.18 2.18 25.78
C ASN A 367 -8.52 1.78 24.46
N LEU A 368 -8.32 0.47 24.28
CA LEU A 368 -7.93 -0.14 23.03
C LEU A 368 -9.17 -0.72 22.36
N ASP A 369 -9.69 -0.04 21.35
CA ASP A 369 -10.78 -0.51 20.49
C ASP A 369 -10.18 -1.28 19.30
N PHE A 370 -10.83 -2.34 18.84
CA PHE A 370 -10.43 -3.08 17.64
C PHE A 370 -11.60 -3.87 17.04
N LEU A 371 -11.46 -4.27 15.77
CA LEU A 371 -12.37 -5.17 15.07
C LEU A 371 -11.77 -6.58 15.03
N LEU A 372 -12.56 -7.57 15.40
CA LEU A 372 -12.22 -9.00 15.32
C LEU A 372 -13.24 -9.70 14.43
N GLY A 373 -12.77 -10.44 13.43
CA GLY A 373 -13.63 -10.99 12.39
C GLY A 373 -13.11 -12.23 11.66
N ASP A 374 -13.75 -12.54 10.54
CA ASP A 374 -13.34 -13.57 9.57
C ASP A 374 -13.29 -13.00 8.15
N ALA A 375 -12.44 -13.58 7.30
CA ALA A 375 -12.05 -13.00 6.02
C ALA A 375 -13.00 -13.31 4.83
N ASN A 376 -14.15 -13.95 5.07
CA ASN A 376 -15.00 -14.50 3.99
C ASN A 376 -14.28 -15.53 3.09
N ASP A 377 -13.49 -16.40 3.71
CA ASP A 377 -12.65 -17.39 3.04
C ASP A 377 -13.16 -18.84 3.26
N SER A 378 -14.40 -18.98 3.75
CA SER A 378 -15.02 -20.25 4.15
C SER A 378 -14.39 -20.92 5.38
N CYS A 379 -13.57 -20.20 6.16
CA CYS A 379 -13.00 -20.73 7.39
C CYS A 379 -14.03 -20.72 8.54
N VAL A 380 -14.53 -21.90 8.91
CA VAL A 380 -15.53 -22.06 9.97
C VAL A 380 -14.87 -22.55 11.26
N GLY A 381 -15.11 -21.86 12.38
CA GLY A 381 -14.47 -22.20 13.64
C GLY A 381 -14.71 -21.18 14.75
N ASP A 382 -14.23 -21.50 15.96
CA ASP A 382 -14.15 -20.52 17.04
C ASP A 382 -12.78 -19.86 16.97
N PHE A 383 -12.76 -18.56 16.68
CA PHE A 383 -11.51 -17.81 16.63
C PHE A 383 -11.31 -17.09 17.94
N THR A 384 -10.22 -17.41 18.63
CA THR A 384 -9.84 -16.79 19.91
C THR A 384 -8.53 -16.03 19.75
N VAL A 385 -8.56 -14.73 20.07
CA VAL A 385 -7.38 -13.87 20.09
C VAL A 385 -7.13 -13.41 21.51
N GLY A 386 -5.94 -13.70 22.02
CA GLY A 386 -5.41 -13.09 23.24
C GLY A 386 -4.92 -11.69 22.93
N VAL A 387 -5.54 -10.69 23.57
CA VAL A 387 -5.19 -9.28 23.42
C VAL A 387 -4.53 -8.82 24.70
N ALA A 388 -3.31 -8.30 24.58
CA ALA A 388 -2.55 -7.75 25.69
C ALA A 388 -2.27 -6.27 25.47
N ALA A 389 -2.42 -5.46 26.52
CA ALA A 389 -2.01 -4.06 26.58
C ALA A 389 -1.30 -3.81 27.92
N GLY A 390 0.03 -3.89 27.90
CA GLY A 390 0.85 -3.88 29.11
C GLY A 390 0.54 -5.08 30.01
N SER A 391 0.07 -4.83 31.23
CA SER A 391 -0.31 -5.89 32.18
C SER A 391 -1.75 -6.38 32.01
N SER A 392 -2.58 -5.70 31.22
CA SER A 392 -3.95 -6.11 30.96
C SER A 392 -3.97 -7.13 29.83
N VAL A 393 -4.51 -8.32 30.09
CA VAL A 393 -4.60 -9.41 29.11
C VAL A 393 -6.00 -9.99 29.16
N GLU A 394 -6.65 -10.13 28.00
CA GLU A 394 -7.99 -10.68 27.87
C GLU A 394 -8.10 -11.48 26.56
N ASN A 395 -8.87 -12.57 26.59
CA ASN A 395 -9.15 -13.38 25.41
C ASN A 395 -10.51 -13.01 24.82
N PHE A 396 -10.53 -12.73 23.52
CA PHE A 396 -11.74 -12.42 22.77
C PHE A 396 -12.04 -13.54 21.79
N THR A 397 -13.25 -14.08 21.83
CA THR A 397 -13.66 -15.20 20.98
C THR A 397 -14.87 -14.83 20.14
N ILE A 398 -14.80 -15.13 18.84
CA ILE A 398 -15.93 -15.05 17.91
C ILE A 398 -16.17 -16.40 17.26
N ARG A 399 -17.42 -16.67 16.86
CA ARG A 399 -17.77 -17.81 16.02
C ARG A 399 -17.78 -17.39 14.56
N SER A 400 -16.85 -17.92 13.76
CA SER A 400 -16.81 -17.71 12.31
C SER A 400 -17.71 -18.70 11.58
N ASN A 401 -18.46 -18.18 10.62
CA ASN A 401 -19.17 -18.95 9.59
C ASN A 401 -18.45 -18.92 8.23
N GLY A 402 -17.29 -18.26 8.15
CA GLY A 402 -16.48 -18.14 6.94
C GLY A 402 -17.11 -17.29 5.83
N SER A 403 -18.09 -16.45 6.17
CA SER A 403 -18.89 -15.64 5.23
C SER A 403 -18.55 -14.15 5.27
N GLY A 404 -17.54 -13.76 6.05
CA GLY A 404 -17.20 -12.37 6.32
C GLY A 404 -18.06 -11.79 7.42
N SER A 405 -17.45 -11.49 8.55
CA SER A 405 -18.09 -10.81 9.66
C SER A 405 -17.04 -10.12 10.54
N ALA A 406 -17.44 -9.08 11.26
CA ALA A 406 -16.59 -8.44 12.25
C ALA A 406 -17.41 -7.95 13.45
N GLN A 407 -16.80 -8.01 14.62
CA GLN A 407 -17.34 -7.51 15.87
C GLN A 407 -16.36 -6.53 16.49
N LYS A 408 -16.89 -5.44 17.04
CA LYS A 408 -16.08 -4.44 17.75
C LYS A 408 -15.88 -4.87 19.20
N HIS A 409 -14.64 -4.83 19.66
CA HIS A 409 -14.24 -5.09 21.03
C HIS A 409 -13.45 -3.92 21.60
N SER A 410 -13.35 -3.86 22.94
CA SER A 410 -12.63 -2.82 23.66
C SER A 410 -11.96 -3.41 24.90
N LEU A 411 -10.68 -3.09 25.11
CA LEU A 411 -9.93 -3.44 26.31
C LEU A 411 -9.50 -2.15 27.05
N PRO A 412 -10.13 -1.81 28.18
CA PRO A 412 -9.68 -0.69 29.03
C PRO A 412 -8.44 -1.10 29.85
N PHE A 413 -7.46 -0.20 29.95
CA PHE A 413 -6.25 -0.43 30.74
C PHE A 413 -5.62 0.88 31.22
N ASN A 414 -4.66 0.78 32.16
CA ASN A 414 -3.94 1.95 32.67
C ASN A 414 -2.52 1.99 32.11
N GLY A 415 -2.06 3.19 31.74
CA GLY A 415 -0.68 3.40 31.32
C GLY A 415 0.30 3.16 32.46
N ALA A 416 1.31 2.32 32.22
CA ALA A 416 2.33 2.00 33.22
C ALA A 416 3.31 3.16 33.47
N GLY A 417 3.59 3.97 32.45
CA GLY A 417 4.54 5.10 32.52
C GLY A 417 6.02 4.70 32.57
N THR A 418 6.33 3.46 32.97
CA THR A 418 7.68 2.90 33.00
C THR A 418 8.02 2.26 31.65
N GLY A 419 8.33 3.09 30.65
CA GLY A 419 8.68 2.66 29.29
C GLY A 419 7.47 2.41 28.36
N PRO A 420 7.72 1.95 27.11
CA PRO A 420 6.68 1.69 26.13
C PRO A 420 5.74 0.58 26.59
N THR A 421 4.44 0.82 26.49
CA THR A 421 3.42 -0.20 26.72
C THR A 421 3.24 -1.03 25.46
N THR A 422 3.62 -2.30 25.53
CA THR A 422 3.39 -3.28 24.47
C THR A 422 1.90 -3.56 24.31
N ILE A 423 1.44 -3.58 23.06
CA ILE A 423 0.10 -4.02 22.67
C ILE A 423 0.28 -5.19 21.70
N SER A 424 -0.39 -6.32 21.94
CA SER A 424 -0.30 -7.49 21.07
C SER A 424 -1.64 -8.19 20.88
N PHE A 425 -1.78 -8.80 19.72
CA PHE A 425 -2.89 -9.66 19.32
C PHE A 425 -2.31 -11.00 18.92
N GLN A 426 -2.57 -12.06 19.68
CA GLN A 426 -2.02 -13.39 19.43
C GLN A 426 -3.14 -14.42 19.32
N SER A 427 -3.11 -15.23 18.27
CA SER A 427 -3.95 -16.43 18.17
C SER A 427 -3.13 -17.64 18.59
N TYR A 428 -3.71 -18.46 19.46
CA TYR A 428 -3.17 -19.75 19.90
C TYR A 428 -3.94 -20.94 19.30
N THR A 429 -4.98 -20.65 18.50
CA THR A 429 -5.82 -21.65 17.85
C THR A 429 -5.50 -21.72 16.37
N THR A 430 -5.38 -22.94 15.85
CA THR A 430 -5.22 -23.18 14.41
C THR A 430 -6.58 -23.28 13.75
N GLY A 431 -6.90 -22.34 12.85
CA GLY A 431 -8.04 -22.46 11.95
C GLY A 431 -7.61 -23.18 10.67
N GLN A 432 -8.48 -24.05 10.17
CA GLN A 432 -8.26 -24.77 8.92
C GLN A 432 -9.59 -24.98 8.20
N ARG A 433 -9.60 -24.71 6.90
CA ARG A 433 -10.72 -25.00 6.01
C ARG A 433 -10.85 -26.50 5.74
N GLU A 434 -11.99 -26.92 5.21
CA GLU A 434 -12.23 -28.32 4.84
C GLU A 434 -11.21 -28.87 3.83
N ASP A 435 -10.64 -28.00 2.99
CA ASP A 435 -9.61 -28.35 2.00
C ASP A 435 -8.18 -28.38 2.56
N GLY A 436 -8.01 -28.12 3.86
CA GLY A 436 -6.73 -28.14 4.54
C GLY A 436 -5.96 -26.81 4.52
N VAL A 437 -6.49 -25.74 3.92
CA VAL A 437 -5.83 -24.43 3.92
C VAL A 437 -5.97 -23.77 5.30
N PHE A 438 -4.86 -23.24 5.82
CA PHE A 438 -4.83 -22.50 7.09
C PHE A 438 -5.43 -21.11 6.95
N CYS A 439 -6.20 -20.74 7.97
CA CYS A 439 -7.00 -19.54 8.07
C CYS A 439 -7.21 -19.19 9.55
N GLY A 440 -7.75 -18.00 9.84
CA GLY A 440 -7.96 -17.61 11.23
C GLY A 440 -8.63 -16.26 11.43
N PRO A 441 -8.53 -15.70 12.66
CA PRO A 441 -9.13 -14.41 12.97
C PRO A 441 -8.51 -13.27 12.17
N VAL A 442 -9.37 -12.36 11.73
CA VAL A 442 -8.99 -11.07 11.14
C VAL A 442 -9.00 -9.99 12.22
N ILE A 443 -7.91 -9.23 12.31
CA ILE A 443 -7.76 -8.05 13.15
C ILE A 443 -7.64 -6.82 12.26
N ASP A 444 -8.39 -5.79 12.61
CA ASP A 444 -8.44 -4.52 11.89
C ASP A 444 -8.92 -3.37 12.81
N GLY A 445 -8.81 -2.13 12.34
CA GLY A 445 -9.38 -0.95 13.00
C GLY A 445 -8.89 -0.76 14.44
N VAL A 446 -7.60 -1.00 14.70
CA VAL A 446 -7.03 -0.91 16.05
C VAL A 446 -6.82 0.55 16.45
N ILE A 447 -7.57 1.01 17.44
CA ILE A 447 -7.59 2.40 17.88
C ILE A 447 -7.28 2.49 19.37
N LEU A 448 -6.25 3.25 19.71
CA LEU A 448 -5.86 3.52 21.09
C LEU A 448 -6.22 4.96 21.46
N ARG A 449 -7.05 5.14 22.50
CA ARG A 449 -7.50 6.45 22.99
C ARG A 449 -7.25 6.61 24.49
N ALA A 450 -6.93 7.83 24.92
CA ALA A 450 -6.93 8.17 26.33
C ALA A 450 -8.38 8.36 26.85
N SER A 451 -8.77 7.56 27.84
CA SER A 451 -10.06 7.59 28.50
C SER A 451 -10.09 8.74 29.51
N GLY A 452 -10.46 9.95 29.08
CA GLY A 452 -10.52 11.10 30.00
C GLY A 452 -10.56 12.48 29.36
N VAL A 453 -10.25 12.63 28.06
CA VAL A 453 -10.49 13.89 27.38
C VAL A 453 -11.97 13.95 27.03
N ARG A 454 -12.79 14.51 27.94
CA ARG A 454 -14.06 15.11 27.50
C ARG A 454 -13.67 16.13 26.44
N LYS A 455 -13.95 15.88 25.16
CA LYS A 455 -14.09 16.96 24.17
C LYS A 455 -15.12 17.91 24.78
N LEU A 456 -14.66 19.00 25.39
CA LEU A 456 -15.52 20.11 25.74
C LEU A 456 -16.00 20.63 24.40
N ASN A 457 -17.14 20.11 23.94
CA ASN A 457 -17.92 20.72 22.87
C ASN A 457 -18.45 22.03 23.43
N VAL A 458 -17.58 23.03 23.52
CA VAL A 458 -18.03 24.40 23.69
C VAL A 458 -18.67 24.74 22.36
N SER A 459 -20.00 24.64 22.30
CA SER A 459 -20.77 25.18 21.19
C SER A 459 -20.22 26.58 20.89
N VAL A 460 -19.89 26.85 19.63
CA VAL A 460 -19.43 28.17 19.18
C VAL A 460 -20.43 29.26 19.61
N GLY A 461 -21.72 28.93 19.72
CA GLY A 461 -22.75 29.80 20.27
C GLY A 461 -22.58 30.16 21.76
N LEU A 462 -21.95 29.31 22.55
CA LEU A 462 -21.64 29.53 23.97
C LEU A 462 -20.40 30.44 24.14
N LEU A 463 -19.42 30.34 23.25
CA LEU A 463 -18.29 31.27 23.17
C LEU A 463 -18.74 32.65 22.67
N MET A 464 -19.59 32.68 21.65
CA MET A 464 -20.16 33.92 21.11
C MET A 464 -21.09 34.62 22.12
N SER A 465 -21.87 33.88 22.92
CA SER A 465 -22.72 34.50 23.95
C SER A 465 -21.91 35.10 25.10
N LEU A 466 -20.82 34.47 25.50
CA LEU A 466 -19.89 35.03 26.50
C LEU A 466 -19.20 36.30 25.99
N ILE A 467 -18.81 36.34 24.72
CA ILE A 467 -18.25 37.53 24.07
C ILE A 467 -19.31 38.64 23.94
N PHE A 468 -20.56 38.29 23.61
CA PHE A 468 -21.66 39.26 23.51
C PHE A 468 -22.02 39.86 24.88
N VAL A 469 -22.04 39.07 25.95
CA VAL A 469 -22.27 39.55 27.32
C VAL A 469 -21.13 40.45 27.81
N ALA A 470 -19.89 40.19 27.38
CA ALA A 470 -18.75 41.05 27.68
C ALA A 470 -18.78 42.38 26.90
N LEU A 471 -19.25 42.38 25.66
CA LEU A 471 -19.36 43.58 24.81
C LEU A 471 -20.57 44.47 25.14
N VAL A 472 -21.66 43.91 25.67
CA VAL A 472 -22.86 44.66 26.07
C VAL A 472 -22.71 45.36 27.44
N LYS A 473 -21.59 45.12 28.14
CA LYS A 473 -21.27 45.75 29.44
C LYS A 473 -20.22 46.87 29.40
N ILE A 474 -19.85 47.36 28.21
CA ILE A 474 -18.94 48.51 28.03
C ILE A 474 -19.71 49.72 27.53
#